data_AF-A0A1B0BVR7-F1
#
_entry.id   AF-A0A1B0BVR7-F1
#
_cell.length_a   1.000
_cell.length_b   1.000
_cell.length_c   1.000
_cell.angle_alpha   90.00
_cell.angle_beta   90.00
_cell.angle_gamma   90.00
#
_symmetry.space_group_name_H-M   'P 1'
#
loop_
_entity.id
_entity.type
_entity.pdbx_description
1 polymer ?
#
loop_
_entity_poly.entity_id
_entity_poly.type
_entity_poly.pdbx_seq_one_letter_code
_entity_poly.pdbx_strand_id
1 'polypeptide(L)' 'MGLKSLINKTINRNTFLLLPKPITPRHVQLAIRGDKELDAFIKVIIGGGGVFPHLYQFLSTDKPKYCEK' A
#
# COMPACT_ATOMS: atom_id res chain seq x y z
N MET A 1 5.29 -8.07 36.93
CA MET A 1 5.11 -7.45 35.60
C MET A 1 5.32 -5.95 35.73
N GLY A 2 6.48 -5.45 35.31
CA GLY A 2 6.89 -4.07 35.62
C GLY A 2 6.14 -3.03 34.80
N LEU A 3 5.93 -1.85 35.40
CA LEU A 3 5.35 -0.66 34.75
C LEU A 3 6.05 -0.33 33.42
N LYS A 4 7.37 -0.60 33.32
CA LYS A 4 8.17 -0.46 32.09
C LYS A 4 7.69 -1.37 30.95
N SER A 5 7.26 -2.60 31.26
CA SER A 5 6.67 -3.51 30.29
C SER A 5 5.29 -3.00 29.85
N LEU A 6 4.51 -2.42 30.76
CA LEU A 6 3.22 -1.82 30.44
C LEU A 6 3.37 -0.60 29.51
N ILE A 7 4.35 0.27 29.78
CA ILE A 7 4.65 1.45 28.94
C ILE A 7 5.06 1.03 27.53
N ASN A 8 5.98 0.07 27.38
CA ASN A 8 6.35 -0.49 26.07
C ASN A 8 5.15 -1.16 25.39
N LYS A 9 4.30 -1.85 26.16
CA LYS A 9 3.07 -2.49 25.66
C LYS A 9 1.97 -1.50 25.27
N THR A 10 1.99 -0.27 25.81
CA THR A 10 1.07 0.83 25.46
C THR A 10 1.57 1.60 24.24
N ILE A 11 2.87 1.92 24.17
CA ILE A 11 3.50 2.53 22.99
C ILE A 11 3.36 1.61 21.77
N ASN A 12 3.46 0.29 21.96
CA ASN A 12 3.46 -0.69 20.87
C ASN A 12 2.07 -1.23 20.48
N ARG A 13 0.99 -0.94 21.23
CA ARG A 13 -0.33 -1.52 20.89
C ARG A 13 -1.36 -0.53 20.36
N ASN A 14 -1.34 0.74 20.76
CA ASN A 14 -2.50 1.63 20.48
C ASN A 14 -2.18 3.02 19.91
N THR A 15 -1.00 3.28 19.34
CA THR A 15 -0.74 4.51 18.56
C THR A 15 -0.98 4.36 17.06
N PHE A 16 -1.43 3.18 16.61
CA PHE A 16 -1.57 2.85 15.19
C PHE A 16 -2.97 3.08 14.59
N LEU A 17 -3.94 3.50 15.40
CA LEU A 17 -5.36 3.57 14.99
C LEU A 17 -5.95 4.99 14.91
N LEU A 18 -5.23 6.05 15.28
CA LEU A 18 -5.77 7.42 15.20
C LEU A 18 -4.76 8.49 14.72
N LEU A 19 -3.59 8.08 14.21
CA LEU A 19 -2.71 8.98 13.45
C LEU A 19 -2.56 8.39 12.04
N PRO A 20 -2.84 9.14 10.96
CA PRO A 20 -2.56 8.66 9.62
C PRO A 20 -1.06 8.36 9.54
N LYS A 21 -0.74 7.13 9.14
CA LYS A 21 0.64 6.75 8.84
C LYS A 21 1.20 7.74 7.82
N PRO A 22 2.51 8.08 7.89
CA PRO A 22 3.10 8.96 6.89
C PRO A 22 2.82 8.43 5.49
N ILE A 23 2.49 9.34 4.58
CA ILE A 23 2.28 9.02 3.16
C ILE A 23 3.63 8.56 2.61
N THR A 24 3.75 7.27 2.35
CA THR A 24 4.95 6.71 1.72
C THR A 24 4.88 6.92 0.20
N PRO A 25 6.02 6.92 -0.50
CA PRO A 25 6.02 7.00 -1.96
C PRO A 25 5.15 5.93 -2.63
N ARG A 26 4.99 4.76 -2.00
CA ARG A 26 4.08 3.70 -2.46
C ARG A 26 2.61 4.10 -2.39
N HIS A 27 2.19 4.83 -1.36
CA HIS A 27 0.82 5.34 -1.28
C HIS A 27 0.53 6.32 -2.42
N VAL A 28 1.46 7.22 -2.73
CA VAL A 28 1.32 8.17 -3.84
C VAL A 28 1.28 7.44 -5.19
N GLN A 29 2.17 6.47 -5.40
CA GLN A 29 2.19 5.67 -6.62
C GLN A 29 0.88 4.90 -6.83
N LEU A 30 0.33 4.28 -5.78
CA LEU A 30 -0.94 3.55 -5.86
C LEU A 30 -2.13 4.49 -6.12
N ALA A 31 -2.16 5.66 -5.49
CA ALA A 31 -3.22 6.64 -5.71
C ALA A 31 -3.23 7.16 -7.15
N ILE A 32 -2.06 7.47 -7.72
CA ILE A 32 -1.96 7.97 -9.09
C ILE A 32 -2.24 6.87 -10.12
N ARG A 33 -1.65 5.68 -9.97
CA ARG A 33 -1.80 4.59 -10.95
C ARG A 33 -3.13 3.84 -10.84
N GLY A 34 -3.82 3.96 -9.72
CA GLY A 34 -5.18 3.44 -9.54
C GLY A 34 -6.27 4.37 -10.09
N ASP A 35 -5.92 5.62 -10.41
CA ASP A 35 -6.86 6.62 -10.92
C ASP A 35 -6.59 6.92 -12.41
N LYS A 36 -7.64 6.85 -13.23
CA LYS A 36 -7.54 6.97 -14.69
C LYS A 36 -7.14 8.38 -15.13
N GLU A 37 -7.64 9.42 -14.46
CA GLU A 37 -7.38 10.81 -14.84
C GLU A 37 -5.97 11.23 -14.41
N LEU A 38 -5.58 10.85 -13.20
CA LEU A 38 -4.25 11.13 -12.67
C LEU A 38 -3.15 10.36 -13.41
N ASP A 39 -3.37 9.11 -13.80
CA ASP A 39 -2.40 8.32 -14.58
C ASP A 39 -2.09 8.97 -15.94
N ALA A 40 -3.13 9.49 -16.61
CA ALA A 40 -2.99 10.18 -17.88
C ALA A 40 -2.27 11.53 -17.74
N PHE A 41 -2.56 12.25 -16.66
CA PHE A 41 -2.03 13.59 -16.39
C PHE A 41 -0.59 13.56 -15.85
N ILE A 42 -0.25 12.60 -14.98
CA ILE A 42 1.02 12.55 -14.25
C ILE A 42 1.90 11.40 -14.79
N LYS A 43 2.76 11.73 -15.76
CA LYS A 43 3.71 10.78 -16.37
C LYS A 43 5.12 10.77 -15.74
N VAL A 44 5.27 11.32 -14.54
CA VAL A 44 6.57 11.38 -13.84
C VAL A 44 6.89 10.06 -13.08
N ILE A 45 8.17 9.82 -12.83
CA ILE A 45 8.65 8.70 -12.01
C ILE A 45 8.62 9.09 -10.53
N ILE A 46 7.96 8.29 -9.70
CA ILE A 46 7.96 8.46 -8.24
C ILE A 46 9.04 7.55 -7.64
N GLY A 47 10.15 8.15 -7.23
CA GLY A 47 11.23 7.44 -6.54
C GLY A 47 10.73 6.71 -5.30
N GLY A 48 11.11 5.43 -5.15
CA GLY A 48 10.73 4.62 -3.98
C GLY A 48 9.28 4.12 -3.96
N GLY A 49 8.47 4.37 -5.01
CA GLY A 49 7.06 3.94 -5.08
C GLY A 49 6.84 2.53 -5.63
N GLY A 50 7.78 2.00 -6.42
CA GLY A 50 7.63 0.73 -7.13
C GLY A 50 6.62 0.80 -8.28
N VAL A 51 5.97 -0.32 -8.60
CA VAL A 51 5.00 -0.44 -9.69
C VAL A 51 3.64 -0.89 -9.19
N PHE A 52 2.59 -0.57 -9.96
CA PHE A 52 1.27 -1.15 -9.75
C PHE A 52 1.33 -2.65 -10.10
N PRO A 53 0.87 -3.55 -9.23
CA PRO A 53 0.94 -4.97 -9.48
C PRO A 53 0.04 -5.35 -10.66
N HIS A 54 0.64 -5.92 -11.71
CA HIS A 54 -0.08 -6.48 -12.84
C HIS A 54 0.61 -7.75 -13.30
N LEU A 55 -0.09 -8.88 -13.22
CA LEU A 55 0.39 -10.18 -13.68
C LEU A 55 -0.38 -10.56 -14.93
N TYR A 56 0.34 -10.83 -16.02
CA TYR A 56 -0.31 -11.31 -17.22
C TYR A 56 -0.83 -12.73 -17.01
N GLN A 57 -2.05 -12.99 -17.48
CA GLN A 57 -2.74 -14.27 -17.26
C GLN A 57 -1.97 -15.48 -17.81
N PHE A 58 -1.20 -15.31 -18.90
CA PHE A 58 -0.39 -16.39 -19.48
C PHE A 58 0.81 -16.80 -18.61
N LEU A 59 1.21 -15.97 -17.64
CA LEU A 59 2.26 -16.27 -16.68
C LEU A 59 1.71 -16.94 -15.41
N SER A 60 0.39 -16.93 -15.22
CA SER A 60 -0.26 -17.54 -14.06
C SER A 60 -0.36 -19.05 -14.28
N THR A 61 0.19 -19.84 -13.36
CA THR A 61 0.07 -21.31 -13.36
C THR A 61 -1.29 -21.80 -12.86
N ASP A 62 -2.07 -20.89 -12.26
CA ASP A 62 -3.36 -21.20 -11.66
C ASP A 62 -4.49 -21.15 -12.69
N LYS A 63 -5.51 -22.01 -12.51
CA LYS A 63 -6.76 -21.96 -13.28
C LYS A 63 -7.35 -20.56 -13.18
N PRO A 64 -7.96 -20.02 -14.26
CA PRO A 64 -8.47 -18.65 -14.26
C PRO A 64 -9.47 -18.47 -13.12
N LYS A 65 -9.10 -17.67 -12.11
CA LYS A 65 -10.07 -17.15 -11.16
C LYS A 65 -10.76 -15.99 -11.86
N TYR A 66 -12.03 -16.18 -12.20
CA TYR A 66 -12.84 -15.08 -12.71
C TYR A 66 -12.90 -14.02 -11.60
N CYS A 67 -12.29 -12.86 -11.85
CA CYS A 67 -12.51 -11.69 -11.02
C CYS A 67 -13.77 -11.04 -11.55
N GLU A 68 -14.86 -11.10 -10.78
CA GLU A 68 -16.01 -10.24 -11.03
C GLU A 68 -15.52 -8.79 -11.07
N LYS A 69 -15.88 -8.10 -12.14
CA LYS A 69 -15.49 -6.71 -12.41
C LYS A 69 -16.40 -5.77 -11.66
#